data_AF-A0A1R0GFJ2-F1
#
_entry.id   AF-A0A1R0GFJ2-F1
#
_cell.length_a   1.000
_cell.length_b   1.000
_cell.length_c   1.000
_cell.angle_alpha   90.00
_cell.angle_beta   90.00
_cell.angle_gamma   90.00
#
_symmetry.space_group_name_H-M   'P 1'
#
loop_
_entity.id
_entity.type
_entity.pdbx_description
1 polymer ?
#
loop_
_entity_poly.entity_id
_entity_poly.type
_entity_poly.pdbx_seq_one_letter_code
_entity_poly.pdbx_strand_id
1 'polypeptide(L)'
;MQDEFEADYCAHAHRLPALVKNCRLSNGSYGDPCIAKAWHWFKRSREMLVVDLPTVGPSPEPPDDAIDDSFLDAHHAKIRMRNGCFMAIKAAGITIAGESN
;
A
#
# COMPACT_ATOMS: atom_id res chain seq x y z
N MET A 1 -4.78 5.29 -7.96
CA MET A 1 -4.45 6.08 -6.75
C MET A 1 -4.80 7.55 -6.86
N GLN A 2 -4.21 8.34 -7.78
CA GLN A 2 -4.61 9.76 -7.91
C GLN A 2 -6.06 9.91 -8.40
N ASP A 3 -6.45 9.16 -9.44
CA ASP A 3 -7.84 9.19 -9.96
C ASP A 3 -8.86 8.72 -8.91
N GLU A 4 -8.48 7.76 -8.04
CA GLU A 4 -9.33 7.28 -6.94
C GLU A 4 -9.46 8.32 -5.83
N PHE A 5 -8.37 8.99 -5.47
CA PHE A 5 -8.40 10.13 -4.55
C PHE A 5 -9.32 11.24 -5.08
N GLU A 6 -9.23 11.56 -6.37
CA GLU A 6 -10.07 12.55 -7.01
C GLU A 6 -11.54 12.14 -7.01
N ALA A 7 -11.84 10.87 -7.33
CA ALA A 7 -13.19 10.33 -7.29
C ALA A 7 -13.79 10.36 -5.88
N ASP A 8 -13.02 9.95 -4.87
CA ASP A 8 -13.48 9.90 -3.47
C ASP A 8 -13.67 11.30 -2.88
N TYR A 9 -12.73 12.22 -3.18
CA TYR A 9 -12.85 13.62 -2.80
C TYR A 9 -14.09 14.27 -3.44
N CYS A 10 -14.33 14.03 -4.75
CA CYS A 10 -15.52 14.52 -5.45
C CYS A 10 -16.81 13.93 -4.87
N ALA A 11 -16.80 12.66 -4.47
CA ALA A 11 -17.95 12.00 -3.86
C ALA A 11 -18.29 12.61 -2.49
N HIS A 12 -17.30 12.92 -1.66
CA HIS A 12 -17.49 13.50 -0.32
C HIS A 12 -17.71 15.02 -0.32
N ALA A 13 -17.29 15.71 -1.39
CA ALA A 13 -17.52 17.13 -1.57
C ALA A 13 -18.95 17.44 -2.04
N HIS A 14 -19.97 16.97 -1.30
CA HIS A 14 -21.41 17.20 -1.57
C HIS A 14 -21.83 18.69 -1.62
N ARG A 15 -20.91 19.63 -1.38
CA ARG A 15 -21.17 21.08 -1.34
C ARG A 15 -20.53 21.87 -2.49
N LEU A 16 -19.77 21.22 -3.38
CA LEU A 16 -19.11 21.93 -4.48
C LEU A 16 -19.97 21.89 -5.76
N PRO A 17 -20.12 23.02 -6.49
CA PRO A 17 -20.87 23.06 -7.74
C PRO A 17 -20.30 22.06 -8.76
N ALA A 18 -21.15 21.55 -9.67
CA ALA A 18 -20.79 20.59 -10.72
C ALA A 18 -19.60 21.01 -11.63
N LEU A 19 -19.19 22.28 -11.58
CA LEU A 19 -17.99 22.83 -12.23
C LEU A 19 -16.66 22.22 -11.69
N VAL A 20 -16.68 21.59 -10.51
CA VAL A 20 -15.51 20.97 -9.87
C VAL A 20 -15.25 19.52 -10.34
N LYS A 21 -16.06 18.99 -11.27
CA LYS A 21 -15.86 17.64 -11.84
C LYS A 21 -14.49 17.42 -12.47
N ASN A 22 -13.81 18.49 -12.89
CA ASN A 22 -12.42 18.46 -13.31
C ASN A 22 -11.58 19.16 -12.26
N CYS A 23 -11.24 18.45 -11.18
CA CYS A 23 -10.38 18.97 -10.11
C CYS A 23 -9.01 19.43 -10.65
N ARG A 24 -8.57 18.82 -11.76
CA ARG A 24 -7.26 19.02 -12.37
C ARG A 24 -7.29 19.98 -13.56
N LEU A 25 -6.37 20.94 -13.55
CA LEU A 25 -6.05 21.83 -14.65
C LEU A 25 -5.26 21.08 -15.74
N SER A 26 -5.18 21.66 -16.93
CA SER A 26 -4.43 21.10 -18.08
C SER A 26 -2.94 20.88 -17.80
N ASN A 27 -2.37 21.64 -16.84
CA ASN A 27 -0.98 21.49 -16.40
C ASN A 27 -0.78 20.41 -15.31
N GLY A 28 -1.83 19.65 -14.95
CA GLY A 28 -1.76 18.61 -13.93
C GLY A 28 -1.91 19.08 -12.48
N SER A 29 -2.00 20.39 -12.23
CA SER A 29 -2.24 20.96 -10.90
C SER A 29 -3.73 21.02 -10.56
N TYR A 30 -4.07 21.19 -9.28
CA TYR A 30 -5.46 21.41 -8.87
C TYR A 30 -5.79 22.90 -8.89
N GLY A 31 -6.93 23.26 -9.49
CA GLY A 31 -7.42 24.64 -9.47
C GLY A 31 -7.94 25.09 -8.10
N ASP A 32 -8.38 24.12 -7.29
CA ASP A 32 -8.84 24.34 -5.93
C ASP A 32 -7.67 24.14 -4.92
N PRO A 33 -7.32 25.17 -4.12
CA PRO A 33 -6.23 25.07 -3.15
C PRO A 33 -6.45 24.05 -2.03
N CYS A 34 -7.71 23.77 -1.66
CA CYS A 34 -8.04 22.76 -0.65
C CYS A 34 -7.76 21.36 -1.20
N ILE A 35 -8.11 21.09 -2.46
CA ILE A 35 -7.78 19.82 -3.13
C ILE A 35 -6.27 19.66 -3.26
N ALA A 36 -5.56 20.70 -3.69
CA ALA A 36 -4.10 20.70 -3.79
C ALA A 36 -3.43 20.34 -2.46
N LYS A 37 -3.88 20.97 -1.36
CA LYS A 37 -3.37 20.69 0.00
C LYS A 37 -3.71 19.28 0.45
N ALA A 38 -4.94 18.82 0.23
CA ALA A 38 -5.36 17.47 0.60
C ALA A 38 -4.53 16.41 -0.13
N TRP A 39 -4.31 16.58 -1.44
CA TRP A 39 -3.46 15.69 -2.23
C TRP A 39 -2.00 15.70 -1.76
N HIS A 40 -1.45 16.88 -1.47
CA HIS A 40 -0.10 17.01 -0.93
C HIS A 40 0.06 16.22 0.38
N TRP A 41 -0.87 16.41 1.33
CA TRP A 41 -0.82 15.71 2.62
C TRP A 41 -1.11 14.22 2.52
N PHE A 42 -1.98 13.81 1.60
CA PHE A 42 -2.19 12.40 1.29
C PHE A 42 -0.89 11.73 0.84
N LYS A 43 -0.21 12.30 -0.16
CA LYS A 43 1.10 11.79 -0.62
C LYS A 43 2.11 11.75 0.53
N ARG A 44 2.21 12.84 1.30
CA ARG A 44 3.15 12.92 2.43
C ARG A 44 2.86 11.87 3.50
N SER A 45 1.59 11.58 3.78
CA SER A 45 1.23 10.54 4.74
C SER A 45 1.64 9.14 4.27
N ARG A 46 1.56 8.85 2.96
CA ARG A 46 1.99 7.55 2.42
C ARG A 46 3.51 7.39 2.42
N GLU A 47 4.25 8.47 2.16
CA GLU A 47 5.72 8.49 2.30
C GLU A 47 6.19 8.24 3.74
N MET A 48 5.39 8.66 4.73
CA MET A 48 5.70 8.46 6.15
C MET A 48 5.17 7.14 6.70
N LEU A 49 4.25 6.47 5.99
CA LEU A 49 3.66 5.22 6.43
C LEU A 49 4.67 4.09 6.18
N VAL A 50 5.11 3.48 7.29
CA VAL A 50 5.98 2.32 7.26
C VAL A 50 5.22 1.13 7.82
N VAL A 51 5.15 0.06 7.03
CA VAL A 51 4.55 -1.21 7.46
C VAL A 51 5.66 -2.15 7.90
N ASP A 52 5.56 -2.66 9.12
CA ASP A 52 6.42 -3.74 9.58
C ASP A 52 5.81 -5.10 9.18
N LEU A 53 6.62 -5.95 8.57
CA LEU A 53 6.20 -7.29 8.16
C LEU A 53 6.94 -8.33 9.00
N PRO A 54 6.25 -9.41 9.43
CA PRO A 54 6.88 -10.47 10.20
C PRO A 54 8.16 -10.96 9.55
N THR A 55 9.21 -11.13 10.35
CA THR A 55 10.48 -11.70 9.89
C THR A 55 10.29 -13.16 9.47
N VAL A 56 11.08 -13.60 8.50
CA VAL A 56 11.19 -15.02 8.18
C VAL A 56 12.02 -15.65 9.29
N GLY A 57 11.40 -16.52 10.08
CA GLY A 57 12.10 -17.33 11.06
C GLY A 57 13.06 -18.32 10.37
N PRO A 58 13.96 -18.96 11.12
CA PRO A 58 14.80 -20.01 10.57
C PRO A 58 13.93 -21.15 10.01
N SER A 59 14.51 -21.92 9.08
CA SER A 59 13.87 -23.14 8.59
C SER A 59 13.52 -24.05 9.78
N PRO A 60 12.31 -24.65 9.82
CA PRO A 60 11.94 -25.56 10.89
C PRO A 60 12.82 -26.81 10.88
N GLU A 61 13.10 -27.33 12.07
CA GLU A 61 13.69 -28.65 12.23
C GLU A 61 12.64 -29.74 11.97
N PRO A 62 13.04 -30.93 11.51
CA PRO A 62 12.13 -32.05 11.31
C PRO A 62 11.53 -32.49 12.65
N PRO A 63 10.20 -32.64 12.75
CA PRO A 63 9.57 -33.35 13.86
C PRO A 63 10.11 -34.79 14.01
N ASP A 64 10.18 -35.29 15.25
CA ASP A 64 10.68 -36.64 15.55
C ASP A 64 9.86 -37.75 14.86
N ASP A 65 8.59 -37.48 14.57
CA ASP A 65 7.62 -38.35 13.92
C ASP A 65 7.31 -37.94 12.48
N ALA A 66 8.14 -37.08 11.87
CA ALA A 66 7.94 -36.63 10.49
C ALA A 66 8.04 -37.82 9.52
N ILE A 67 6.91 -38.16 8.92
CA ILE A 67 6.83 -39.20 7.88
C ILE A 67 7.18 -38.61 6.50
N ASP A 68 6.97 -37.30 6.32
CA ASP A 68 7.20 -36.55 5.09
C ASP A 68 7.81 -35.16 5.35
N ASP A 69 8.04 -34.40 4.29
CA ASP A 69 8.58 -33.03 4.31
C ASP A 69 7.51 -31.94 4.35
N SER A 70 6.27 -32.27 4.73
CA SER A 70 5.16 -31.31 4.79
C SER A 70 5.44 -30.08 5.67
N PHE A 71 6.28 -30.25 6.71
CA PHE A 71 6.75 -29.15 7.57
C PHE A 71 7.61 -28.12 6.82
N LEU A 72 8.41 -28.57 5.84
CA LEU A 72 9.18 -27.70 4.95
C LEU A 72 8.27 -27.04 3.91
N ASP A 73 7.31 -27.78 3.36
CA ASP A 73 6.35 -27.22 2.41
C ASP A 73 5.49 -26.12 3.03
N ALA A 74 5.02 -26.33 4.26
CA ALA A 74 4.31 -25.31 5.03
C ALA A 74 5.18 -24.06 5.26
N HIS A 75 6.47 -24.26 5.58
CA HIS A 75 7.42 -23.17 5.74
C HIS A 75 7.61 -22.38 4.43
N HIS A 76 7.80 -23.06 3.30
CA HIS A 76 7.91 -22.43 1.99
C HIS A 76 6.62 -21.71 1.57
N ALA A 77 5.45 -22.28 1.85
CA ALA A 77 4.16 -21.65 1.58
C ALA A 77 4.02 -20.32 2.35
N LYS A 78 4.38 -20.30 3.63
CA LYS A 78 4.40 -19.08 4.45
C LYS A 78 5.32 -18.01 3.85
N ILE A 79 6.52 -18.38 3.41
CA ILE A 79 7.46 -17.44 2.77
C ILE A 79 6.85 -16.87 1.48
N ARG A 80 6.25 -17.71 0.63
CA ARG A 80 5.60 -17.25 -0.61
C ARG A 80 4.47 -16.26 -0.32
N MET A 81 3.63 -16.54 0.68
CA MET A 81 2.57 -15.61 1.09
C MET A 81 3.13 -14.28 1.57
N ARG A 82 4.17 -14.30 2.42
CA ARG A 82 4.86 -13.08 2.87
C ARG A 82 5.40 -12.27 1.70
N ASN A 83 6.04 -12.92 0.73
CA ASN A 83 6.57 -12.24 -0.44
C ASN A 83 5.45 -11.63 -1.31
N GLY A 84 4.31 -12.31 -1.42
CA GLY A 84 3.10 -11.75 -2.03
C GLY A 84 2.63 -10.46 -1.34
N CYS A 85 2.58 -10.46 0.00
CA CYS A 85 2.24 -9.26 0.78
C CYS A 85 3.25 -8.12 0.55
N PHE A 86 4.55 -8.43 0.52
CA PHE A 86 5.60 -7.46 0.19
C PHE A 86 5.33 -6.75 -1.13
N MET A 87 5.07 -7.52 -2.20
CA MET A 87 4.83 -6.98 -3.54
C MET A 87 3.56 -6.12 -3.59
N ALA A 88 2.49 -6.55 -2.89
CA ALA A 88 1.25 -5.79 -2.82
C ALA A 88 1.41 -4.45 -2.09
N ILE A 89 2.13 -4.42 -0.97
CA ILE A 89 2.40 -3.21 -0.18
C ILE A 89 3.27 -2.23 -0.99
N LYS A 90 4.31 -2.74 -1.67
CA LYS A 90 5.17 -1.94 -2.54
C LYS A 90 4.41 -1.35 -3.73
N ALA A 91 3.53 -2.13 -4.37
CA ALA A 91 2.65 -1.66 -5.45
C ALA A 91 1.66 -0.58 -4.98
N ALA A 92 1.26 -0.62 -3.70
CA ALA A 92 0.47 0.43 -3.07
C ALA A 92 1.28 1.69 -2.69
N GLY A 93 2.59 1.73 -2.99
CA GLY A 93 3.46 2.87 -2.73
C GLY A 93 3.73 3.12 -1.25
N ILE A 94 3.67 2.08 -0.42
CA ILE A 94 3.90 2.14 1.03
C ILE A 94 5.30 1.57 1.33
N THR A 95 6.04 2.23 2.22
CA THR A 95 7.37 1.76 2.64
C THR A 95 7.24 0.58 3.60
N ILE A 96 8.15 -0.39 3.49
CA ILE A 96 8.23 -1.54 4.41
C ILE A 96 9.44 -1.34 5.32
N ALA A 97 9.27 -1.57 6.63
CA ALA A 97 10.34 -1.42 7.61
C ALA A 97 11.52 -2.34 7.28
N GLY A 98 12.75 -1.80 7.32
CA GLY A 98 13.97 -2.57 7.07
C GLY A 98 14.39 -2.69 5.59
N GLU A 99 13.61 -2.17 4.63
CA GLU A 99 14.14 -1.86 3.29
C GLU A 99 14.59 -0.39 3.24
N SER A 100 15.86 -0.17 2.90
CA SER A 100 16.34 1.14 2.43
C SER A 100 15.79 1.37 1.02
N ASN A 101 15.14 2.52 0.78
CA ASN A 101 14.75 2.95 -0.57
C ASN A 101 15.96 3.11 -1.50
#